data_AF-A0A6G1R224-F1
#
_entry.id   AF-A0A6G1R224-F1
#
_cell.length_a   1.000
_cell.length_b   1.000
_cell.length_c   1.000
_cell.angle_alpha   90.00
_cell.angle_beta   90.00
_cell.angle_gamma   90.00
#
_symmetry.space_group_name_H-M   'P 1'
#
loop_
_entity.id
_entity.type
_entity.pdbx_description
1 polymer ?
#
loop_
_entity_poly.entity_id
_entity_poly.type
_entity_poly.pdbx_seq_one_letter_code
_entity_poly.pdbx_strand_id
1 'polypeptide(L)'
;EGLLEAEKASNSSRSVQCVHLLLAIFREVTALYGARDSNLHPTQQQIHAVTEFIRSSQVLNSPDLQNFAASLVRNALPSLPVNPQSFSHGGALVEMAVHTAAVLLCGHNPILQPLRDLAFSPHTMQFAF
;
A
#
# COMPACT_ATOMS: atom_id res chain seq x y z
N GLU A 1 15.33 -6.65 10.17
CA GLU A 1 15.17 -6.82 11.64
C GLU A 1 14.25 -5.75 12.23
N GLY A 2 14.56 -4.45 12.12
CA GLY A 2 13.76 -3.38 12.76
C GLY A 2 12.27 -3.32 12.41
N LEU A 3 11.86 -3.62 11.16
CA LEU A 3 10.45 -3.64 10.77
C LEU A 3 9.63 -4.72 11.51
N LEU A 4 10.21 -5.91 11.71
CA LEU A 4 9.56 -7.00 12.43
C LEU A 4 9.45 -6.70 13.92
N GLU A 5 10.45 -6.03 14.50
CA GLU A 5 10.40 -5.61 15.90
C GLU A 5 9.35 -4.50 16.13
N ALA A 6 9.24 -3.53 15.21
CA ALA A 6 8.19 -2.52 15.25
C ALA A 6 6.78 -3.14 15.10
N GLU A 7 6.63 -4.16 14.25
CA GLU A 7 5.38 -4.92 14.10
C GLU A 7 4.99 -5.61 15.42
N LYS A 8 5.94 -6.30 16.07
CA LYS A 8 5.71 -7.01 17.34
C LYS A 8 5.44 -6.09 18.53
N ALA A 9 6.03 -4.89 18.55
CA ALA A 9 5.91 -3.94 19.65
C ALA A 9 4.58 -3.15 19.66
N SER A 10 3.77 -3.25 18.60
CA SER A 10 2.54 -2.47 18.49
C SER A 10 1.39 -3.06 19.31
N ASN A 11 0.74 -2.22 20.12
CA ASN A 11 -0.46 -2.57 20.89
C ASN A 11 -1.79 -2.33 20.12
N SER A 12 -1.74 -1.89 18.86
CA SER A 12 -2.97 -1.63 18.08
C SER A 12 -3.58 -2.92 17.51
N SER A 13 -4.84 -2.84 17.05
CA SER A 13 -5.45 -3.98 16.35
C SER A 13 -4.68 -4.34 15.08
N ARG A 14 -4.73 -5.62 14.69
CA ARG A 14 -4.06 -6.10 13.46
C ARG A 14 -4.47 -5.29 12.21
N SER A 15 -5.73 -4.88 12.12
CA SER A 15 -6.21 -4.03 11.01
C SER A 15 -5.51 -2.66 10.98
N VAL A 16 -5.32 -2.03 12.13
CA VAL A 16 -4.62 -0.73 12.22
C VAL A 16 -3.13 -0.91 11.91
N GLN A 17 -2.50 -1.97 12.41
CA GLN A 17 -1.11 -2.30 12.06
C GLN A 17 -0.94 -2.50 10.55
N CYS A 18 -1.87 -3.21 9.92
CA CYS A 18 -1.90 -3.44 8.48
C CYS A 18 -1.98 -2.13 7.69
N VAL A 19 -2.89 -1.23 8.07
CA VAL A 19 -3.01 0.08 7.43
C VAL A 19 -1.71 0.87 7.60
N HIS A 20 -1.17 0.98 8.82
CA HIS A 20 0.05 1.73 9.08
C HIS A 20 1.24 1.18 8.29
N LEU A 21 1.38 -0.14 8.20
CA LEU A 21 2.47 -0.77 7.48
C LEU A 21 2.39 -0.49 5.97
N LEU A 22 1.21 -0.60 5.37
CA LEU A 22 1.00 -0.27 3.95
C LEU A 22 1.30 1.21 3.67
N LEU A 23 0.86 2.12 4.55
CA LEU A 23 1.12 3.54 4.42
C LEU A 23 2.59 3.90 4.62
N ALA A 24 3.29 3.22 5.54
CA ALA A 24 4.71 3.38 5.73
C ALA A 24 5.50 2.92 4.50
N ILE A 25 5.13 1.78 3.89
CA ILE A 25 5.72 1.32 2.62
C ILE A 25 5.51 2.36 1.53
N PHE A 26 4.30 2.90 1.38
CA PHE A 26 4.03 3.95 0.40
C PHE A 26 4.89 5.20 0.64
N ARG A 27 4.91 5.71 1.87
CA ARG A 27 5.60 6.96 2.21
C ARG A 27 7.12 6.84 2.15
N GLU A 28 7.69 5.72 2.60
CA GLU A 28 9.14 5.57 2.74
C GLU A 28 9.79 4.88 1.54
N VAL A 29 9.02 4.15 0.72
CA VAL A 29 9.53 3.43 -0.46
C VAL A 29 8.92 3.98 -1.74
N THR A 30 7.59 3.97 -1.87
CA THR A 30 6.94 4.39 -3.13
C THR A 30 7.17 5.87 -3.44
N ALA A 31 7.16 6.74 -2.42
CA ALA A 31 7.38 8.18 -2.61
C ALA A 31 8.79 8.51 -3.15
N LEU A 32 9.79 7.64 -2.93
CA LEU A 32 11.15 7.83 -3.45
C LEU A 32 11.20 7.82 -4.98
N TYR A 33 10.30 7.10 -5.66
CA TYR A 33 10.17 7.14 -7.13
C TYR A 33 9.72 8.50 -7.66
N GLY A 34 9.18 9.35 -6.79
CA GLY A 34 8.86 10.73 -7.11
C GLY A 34 10.09 11.65 -7.15
N ALA A 35 11.23 11.23 -6.62
CA ALA A 35 12.44 12.04 -6.68
C ALA A 35 12.90 12.24 -8.13
N ARG A 36 13.25 13.49 -8.49
CA ARG A 36 13.84 13.81 -9.81
C ARG A 36 15.18 13.13 -10.02
N ASP A 37 15.94 12.97 -8.94
CA ASP A 37 17.19 12.23 -8.94
C ASP A 37 16.90 10.73 -8.81
N SER A 38 17.18 9.98 -9.88
CA SER A 38 16.97 8.54 -9.92
C SER A 38 17.90 7.77 -8.98
N ASN A 39 18.99 8.38 -8.49
CA ASN A 39 19.85 7.76 -7.48
C ASN A 39 19.16 7.65 -6.11
N LEU A 40 18.09 8.43 -5.89
CA LEU A 40 17.26 8.34 -4.69
C LEU A 40 16.18 7.26 -4.81
N HIS A 41 15.99 6.66 -5.99
CA HIS A 41 15.01 5.58 -6.16
C HIS A 41 15.45 4.31 -5.44
N PRO A 42 14.51 3.47 -4.98
CA PRO A 42 14.85 2.22 -4.32
C PRO A 42 15.72 1.33 -5.21
N THR A 43 16.86 0.91 -4.66
CA THR A 43 17.75 -0.05 -5.32
C THR A 43 17.11 -1.44 -5.38
N GLN A 44 17.59 -2.29 -6.28
CA GLN A 44 17.12 -3.69 -6.38
C GLN A 44 17.29 -4.46 -5.06
N GLN A 45 18.38 -4.21 -4.34
CA GLN A 45 18.62 -4.82 -3.03
C GLN A 45 17.60 -4.37 -1.99
N GLN A 46 17.25 -3.08 -1.95
CA GLN A 46 16.22 -2.56 -1.06
C GLN A 46 14.83 -3.10 -1.41
N ILE A 47 14.47 -3.11 -2.70
CA ILE A 47 13.21 -3.70 -3.19
C ILE A 47 13.08 -5.16 -2.78
N HIS A 48 14.16 -5.94 -2.94
CA HIS A 48 14.20 -7.33 -2.54
C HIS A 48 14.02 -7.49 -1.02
N ALA A 49 14.78 -6.74 -0.22
CA ALA A 49 14.72 -6.81 1.24
C ALA A 49 13.31 -6.48 1.79
N VAL A 50 12.65 -5.44 1.24
CA VAL A 50 11.28 -5.10 1.65
C VAL A 50 10.28 -6.14 1.15
N THR A 51 10.46 -6.70 -0.05
CA THR A 51 9.62 -7.79 -0.55
C THR A 51 9.72 -9.03 0.34
N GLU A 52 10.91 -9.42 0.78
CA GLU A 52 11.10 -10.56 1.69
C GLU A 52 10.47 -10.30 3.07
N PHE A 53 10.56 -9.06 3.56
CA PHE A 53 9.82 -8.65 4.76
C PHE A 53 8.31 -8.80 4.57
N ILE A 54 7.74 -8.34 3.45
CA ILE A 54 6.31 -8.48 3.15
C ILE A 54 5.88 -9.96 3.18
N ARG A 55 6.69 -10.87 2.61
CA ARG A 55 6.39 -12.31 2.61
C ARG A 55 6.41 -12.95 4.01
N SER A 56 7.20 -12.39 4.93
CA SER A 56 7.38 -12.92 6.29
C SER A 56 6.54 -12.22 7.36
N SER A 57 5.86 -11.13 7.02
CA SER A 57 5.01 -10.36 7.94
C SER A 57 3.78 -11.16 8.38
N GLN A 58 3.46 -11.08 9.67
CA GLN A 58 2.26 -11.71 10.25
C GLN A 58 1.03 -10.79 10.11
N VAL A 59 1.26 -9.51 9.87
CA VAL A 59 0.22 -8.50 9.59
C VAL A 59 -0.22 -8.53 8.13
N LEU A 60 0.70 -8.66 7.17
CA LEU A 60 0.39 -8.79 5.73
C LEU A 60 0.17 -10.25 5.34
N ASN A 61 -0.87 -10.86 5.90
CA ASN A 61 -1.07 -12.30 5.89
C ASN A 61 -2.02 -12.83 4.79
N SER A 62 -2.53 -11.96 3.90
CA SER A 62 -3.37 -12.38 2.77
C SER A 62 -2.68 -12.11 1.43
N PRO A 63 -3.00 -12.91 0.38
CA PRO A 63 -2.45 -12.67 -0.96
C PRO A 63 -2.72 -11.26 -1.48
N ASP A 64 -3.91 -10.72 -1.27
CA ASP A 64 -4.28 -9.37 -1.73
C ASP A 64 -3.46 -8.29 -1.04
N LEU A 65 -3.22 -8.43 0.27
CA LEU A 65 -2.37 -7.51 1.03
C LEU A 65 -0.91 -7.57 0.57
N GLN A 66 -0.39 -8.78 0.37
CA GLN A 66 0.99 -8.94 -0.11
C GLN A 66 1.17 -8.42 -1.53
N ASN A 67 0.20 -8.68 -2.43
CA ASN A 67 0.22 -8.18 -3.79
C ASN A 67 0.16 -6.65 -3.81
N PHE A 68 -0.73 -6.05 -3.01
CA PHE A 68 -0.84 -4.60 -2.91
C PHE A 68 0.46 -3.97 -2.38
N ALA A 69 1.03 -4.51 -1.29
CA ALA A 69 2.30 -4.06 -0.75
C ALA A 69 3.46 -4.22 -1.76
N ALA A 70 3.52 -5.34 -2.47
CA ALA A 70 4.53 -5.60 -3.50
C ALA A 70 4.43 -4.62 -4.68
N SER A 71 3.21 -4.23 -5.07
CA SER A 71 2.95 -3.21 -6.08
C SER A 71 3.38 -1.82 -5.60
N LEU A 72 3.18 -1.48 -4.33
CA LEU A 72 3.69 -0.23 -3.74
C LEU A 72 5.22 -0.19 -3.79
N VAL A 73 5.90 -1.24 -3.34
CA VAL A 73 7.37 -1.32 -3.34
C VAL A 73 7.95 -1.14 -4.74
N ARG A 74 7.28 -1.69 -5.77
CA ARG A 74 7.73 -1.64 -7.17
C ARG A 74 7.21 -0.44 -7.93
N ASN A 75 6.43 0.44 -7.29
CA ASN A 75 5.72 1.54 -7.94
C ASN A 75 4.90 1.08 -9.17
N ALA A 76 4.23 -0.05 -9.03
CA ALA A 76 3.53 -0.76 -10.10
C ALA A 76 2.00 -0.73 -9.94
N LEU A 77 1.47 0.25 -9.20
CA LEU A 77 0.03 0.45 -9.11
C LEU A 77 -0.53 0.89 -10.48
N PRO A 78 -1.53 0.16 -11.03
CA PRO A 78 -2.11 0.49 -12.32
C PRO A 78 -2.64 1.93 -12.34
N SER A 79 -2.28 2.68 -13.39
CA SER A 79 -2.75 4.07 -13.62
C SER A 79 -2.41 5.08 -12.53
N LEU A 80 -1.63 4.69 -11.50
CA LEU A 80 -1.24 5.52 -10.36
C LEU A 80 0.27 5.45 -10.05
N PRO A 81 1.20 5.40 -11.03
CA PRO A 81 2.62 5.39 -10.72
C PRO A 81 3.06 6.75 -10.15
N VAL A 82 3.74 6.72 -9.03
CA VAL A 82 4.42 7.90 -8.47
C VAL A 82 5.60 8.23 -9.38
N ASN A 83 5.68 9.48 -9.83
CA ASN A 83 6.77 9.92 -10.70
C ASN A 83 7.10 11.40 -10.45
N PRO A 84 8.24 11.92 -10.93
CA PRO A 84 8.63 13.30 -10.62
C PRO A 84 7.67 14.39 -11.12
N GLN A 85 6.78 14.07 -12.06
CA GLN A 85 5.75 14.99 -12.56
C GLN A 85 4.43 14.90 -11.79
N SER A 86 4.25 13.91 -10.90
CA SER A 86 2.99 13.70 -10.19
C SER A 86 2.75 14.68 -9.04
N PHE A 87 3.74 15.47 -8.61
CA PHE A 87 3.64 16.37 -7.44
C PHE A 87 2.75 17.62 -7.60
N SER A 88 2.13 17.86 -8.76
CA SER A 88 1.27 19.02 -8.96
C SER A 88 -0.18 18.78 -8.47
N HIS A 89 -0.91 17.87 -9.11
CA HIS A 89 -2.31 17.54 -8.80
C HIS A 89 -2.56 16.03 -8.67
N GLY A 90 -1.71 15.18 -9.28
CA GLY A 90 -1.84 13.73 -9.22
C GLY A 90 -1.42 13.12 -7.87
N GLY A 91 -0.51 13.77 -7.14
CA GLY A 91 0.05 13.26 -5.89
C GLY A 91 -1.01 13.06 -4.81
N ALA A 92 -1.85 14.07 -4.57
CA ALA A 92 -2.94 13.96 -3.60
C ALA A 92 -3.96 12.87 -3.97
N LEU A 93 -4.24 12.69 -5.26
CA LEU A 93 -5.13 11.60 -5.74
C LEU A 93 -4.51 10.22 -5.50
N VAL A 94 -3.22 10.05 -5.79
CA VAL A 94 -2.50 8.81 -5.53
C VAL A 94 -2.47 8.52 -4.03
N GLU A 95 -2.16 9.51 -3.19
CA GLU A 95 -2.18 9.38 -1.74
C GLU A 95 -3.55 8.95 -1.22
N MET A 96 -4.62 9.64 -1.63
CA MET A 96 -5.99 9.27 -1.23
C MET A 96 -6.38 7.87 -1.72
N ALA A 97 -6.03 7.50 -2.94
CA ALA A 97 -6.33 6.18 -3.50
C ALA A 97 -5.61 5.07 -2.72
N VAL A 98 -4.31 5.25 -2.44
CA VAL A 98 -3.53 4.30 -1.64
C VAL A 98 -4.07 4.19 -0.21
N HIS A 99 -4.40 5.32 0.41
CA HIS A 99 -4.96 5.35 1.76
C HIS A 99 -6.31 4.63 1.83
N THR A 100 -7.18 4.91 0.86
CA THR A 100 -8.49 4.27 0.76
C THR A 100 -8.34 2.77 0.54
N ALA A 101 -7.47 2.34 -0.39
CA ALA A 101 -7.20 0.93 -0.65
C ALA A 101 -6.67 0.20 0.60
N ALA A 102 -5.74 0.82 1.33
CA ALA A 102 -5.21 0.25 2.58
C ALA A 102 -6.32 0.05 3.63
N VAL A 103 -7.20 1.04 3.82
CA VAL A 103 -8.33 0.94 4.74
C VAL A 103 -9.32 -0.15 4.31
N LEU A 104 -9.66 -0.23 3.02
CA LEU A 104 -10.62 -1.21 2.50
C LEU A 104 -10.08 -2.65 2.53
N LEU A 105 -8.78 -2.85 2.34
CA LEU A 105 -8.12 -4.16 2.42
C LEU A 105 -7.93 -4.64 3.86
N CYS A 106 -7.54 -3.75 4.78
CA CYS A 106 -7.26 -4.13 6.17
C CYS A 106 -8.51 -4.09 7.08
N GLY A 107 -9.53 -3.32 6.71
CA GLY A 107 -10.74 -3.09 7.50
C GLY A 107 -11.81 -4.17 7.31
N HIS A 108 -12.40 -4.64 8.41
CA HIS A 108 -13.44 -5.69 8.39
C HIS A 108 -14.83 -5.15 8.79
N ASN A 109 -15.08 -3.85 8.62
CA ASN A 109 -16.37 -3.24 8.93
C ASN A 109 -17.37 -3.48 7.77
N PRO A 110 -18.56 -4.06 8.00
CA PRO A 110 -19.56 -4.27 6.97
C PRO A 110 -20.00 -3.01 6.22
N ILE A 111 -19.93 -1.84 6.85
CA ILE A 111 -20.26 -0.55 6.21
C ILE A 111 -19.31 -0.24 5.05
N LEU A 112 -18.07 -0.74 5.10
CA LEU A 112 -17.07 -0.55 4.04
C LEU A 112 -17.22 -1.54 2.89
N GLN A 113 -18.10 -2.54 3.01
CA GLN A 113 -18.23 -3.61 2.01
C GLN A 113 -18.56 -3.06 0.61
N PRO A 114 -19.54 -2.16 0.41
CA PRO A 114 -19.82 -1.63 -0.93
C PRO A 114 -18.63 -0.88 -1.55
N LEU A 115 -17.87 -0.14 -0.73
CA LEU A 115 -16.68 0.58 -1.20
C LEU A 115 -15.55 -0.38 -1.57
N ARG A 116 -15.38 -1.48 -0.82
CA ARG A 116 -14.43 -2.54 -1.14
C ARG A 116 -14.78 -3.22 -2.46
N ASP A 117 -16.06 -3.55 -2.64
CA ASP A 117 -16.55 -4.18 -3.86
C ASP A 117 -16.39 -3.24 -5.07
N LEU A 118 -16.66 -1.94 -4.88
CA LEU A 118 -16.41 -0.93 -5.92
C LEU A 118 -14.92 -0.83 -6.29
N ALA A 119 -14.01 -0.87 -5.31
CA ALA A 119 -12.58 -0.74 -5.53
C ALA A 119 -11.92 -1.98 -6.16
N PHE A 120 -12.30 -3.19 -5.71
CA PHE A 120 -11.59 -4.43 -6.04
C PHE A 120 -12.42 -5.46 -6.81
N SER A 121 -13.72 -5.26 -6.95
CA SER A 121 -14.62 -6.13 -7.71
C SER A 121 -15.70 -5.33 -8.45
N PRO A 122 -15.32 -4.32 -9.26
CA PRO A 122 -16.25 -3.34 -9.82
C PRO A 122 -17.37 -3.95 -10.67
N HIS A 123 -17.17 -5.15 -11.22
CA HIS A 123 -18.19 -5.90 -11.95
C HIS A 123 -19.40 -6.29 -11.10
N THR A 124 -19.23 -6.43 -9.78
CA THR A 124 -20.32 -6.72 -8.84
C THR A 124 -21.19 -5.50 -8.51
N MET A 125 -20.72 -4.29 -8.84
CA MET A 125 -21.34 -3.01 -8.48
C MET A 125 -22.00 -2.28 -9.65
N GLN A 126 -22.09 -2.89 -10.84
CA GLN A 126 -22.55 -2.22 -12.08
C GLN A 126 -23.99 -1.67 -12.03
N PHE A 127 -24.82 -2.15 -11.09
CA PHE A 127 -26.21 -1.71 -10.89
C PHE A 127 -26.50 -1.33 -9.43
N ALA A 128 -25.45 -1.05 -8.65
CA ALA A 128 -25.60 -0.53 -7.30
C ALA A 128 -26.00 0.96 -7.35
N PHE A 129 -26.76 1.40 -6.34
CA PHE A 129 -27.14 2.80 -6.14
C PHE A 129 -25.99 3.63 -5.58
#